data_AF-A0A920GNV0-F1
#
_entry.id   AF-A0A920GNV0-F1
#
_cell.length_a   1.000
_cell.length_b   1.000
_cell.length_c   1.000
_cell.angle_alpha   90.00
_cell.angle_beta   90.00
_cell.angle_gamma   90.00
#
_symmetry.space_group_name_H-M   'P 1'
#
loop_
_entity.id
_entity.type
_entity.pdbx_description
1 polymer ?
#
loop_
_entity_poly.entity_id
_entity_poly.type
_entity_poly.pdbx_seq_one_letter_code
_entity_poly.pdbx_strand_id
1 'polypeptide(L)'
;MGMIGTLIGLVLMLGNMGDPKSIGPAMAVALLTTLYGAFVANVLFAPIVGKLEYYTSYEIVYREIVLEGLRGIARSESPRNIQDQMAAALPPKLQSKFELAA
;
A
#
# COMPACT_ATOMS: atom_id res chain seq x y z
N MET A 1 15.57 4.09 -8.18
CA MET A 1 16.91 3.58 -7.81
C MET A 1 17.53 2.66 -8.87
N GLY A 2 16.82 1.69 -9.47
CA GLY A 2 17.39 0.80 -10.50
C GLY A 2 17.96 1.50 -11.75
N MET A 3 17.24 2.50 -12.29
CA MET A 3 17.73 3.29 -13.44
C MET A 3 18.96 4.18 -13.14
N ILE A 4 19.29 4.41 -11.87
CA ILE A 4 20.52 5.16 -11.54
C ILE A 4 21.75 4.26 -11.72
N GLY A 5 21.63 2.96 -11.39
CA GLY A 5 22.70 1.99 -11.58
C GLY A 5 23.02 1.72 -13.05
N THR A 6 22.00 1.76 -13.93
CA THR A 6 22.22 1.65 -15.38
C THR A 6 22.97 2.87 -15.94
N LEU A 7 22.63 4.07 -15.48
CA LEU A 7 23.33 5.29 -15.88
C LEU A 7 24.80 5.28 -15.42
N ILE A 8 25.08 4.83 -14.20
CA ILE A 8 26.46 4.70 -13.69
C ILE A 8 27.26 3.68 -14.52
N GLY A 9 26.66 2.53 -14.84
CA GLY A 9 27.30 1.51 -15.67
C GLY A 9 27.56 2.00 -17.11
N LEU A 10 26.63 2.74 -17.71
CA LEU A 10 26.81 3.34 -19.03
C LEU A 10 27.92 4.39 -19.06
N VAL A 11 28.04 5.21 -18.00
CA VAL A 11 29.15 6.18 -17.88
C VAL A 11 30.50 5.46 -17.79
N LEU A 12 30.59 4.37 -17.03
CA LEU A 12 31.81 3.55 -16.92
C LEU A 12 32.16 2.83 -18.23
N MET A 13 31.16 2.38 -18.99
CA MET A 13 31.34 1.74 -20.30
C MET A 13 31.83 2.73 -21.36
N LEU A 14 31.23 3.93 -21.43
CA LEU A 14 31.62 4.96 -22.39
C LEU A 14 32.99 5.57 -22.06
N GLY A 15 33.38 5.60 -20.78
CA GLY A 15 34.70 6.08 -20.33
C GLY A 15 35.87 5.16 -20.68
N ASN A 16 35.64 3.84 -20.87
CA ASN A 16 36.68 2.83 -21.11
C ASN A 16 36.45 2.04 -22.41
N MET A 17 36.00 2.72 -23.46
CA MET A 17 35.66 2.08 -24.74
C MET A 17 36.89 1.51 -25.49
N GLY A 18 38.11 1.85 -25.05
CA GLY A 18 39.37 1.39 -25.65
C GLY A 18 39.76 -0.04 -25.32
N ASP A 19 39.20 -0.66 -24.27
CA ASP A 19 39.56 -2.02 -23.85
C ASP A 19 38.29 -2.88 -23.62
N PRO A 20 37.97 -3.84 -24.51
CA PRO A 20 36.76 -4.66 -24.43
C PRO A 20 36.64 -5.47 -23.12
N LYS A 21 37.76 -5.74 -22.45
CA LYS A 21 37.79 -6.47 -21.16
C LYS A 21 37.15 -5.69 -20.01
N SER A 22 37.21 -4.36 -20.04
CA SER A 22 36.60 -3.48 -19.01
C SER A 22 35.09 -3.30 -19.16
N ILE A 23 34.51 -3.64 -20.32
CA ILE A 23 33.09 -3.46 -20.60
C ILE A 23 32.24 -4.51 -19.86
N GLY A 24 32.71 -5.75 -19.77
CA GLY A 24 31.98 -6.85 -19.09
C GLY A 24 31.66 -6.56 -17.61
N PRO A 25 32.64 -6.15 -16.78
CA PRO A 25 32.40 -5.80 -15.39
C PRO A 25 31.43 -4.61 -15.21
N ALA A 26 31.55 -3.57 -16.04
CA ALA A 26 30.65 -2.42 -15.99
C ALA A 26 29.20 -2.79 -16.36
N MET A 27 29.03 -3.70 -17.33
CA MET A 27 27.72 -4.24 -17.70
C MET A 27 27.08 -5.03 -16.57
N ALA A 28 27.86 -5.87 -15.89
CA ALA A 28 27.37 -6.71 -14.80
C ALA A 28 26.82 -5.86 -13.65
N VAL A 29 27.50 -4.76 -13.30
CA VAL A 29 27.02 -3.84 -12.26
C VAL A 29 25.70 -3.16 -12.66
N ALA A 30 25.57 -2.73 -13.91
CA ALA A 30 24.33 -2.12 -14.42
C ALA A 30 23.13 -3.08 -14.36
N LEU A 31 23.34 -4.34 -14.73
CA LEU A 31 22.29 -5.36 -14.74
C LEU A 31 21.92 -5.80 -13.31
N LEU A 32 22.91 -6.01 -12.44
CA LEU A 32 22.66 -6.39 -11.04
C LEU A 32 21.93 -5.30 -10.28
N THR A 33 22.31 -4.03 -10.45
CA THR A 33 21.61 -2.91 -9.79
C THR A 33 20.17 -2.76 -10.26
N THR A 34 19.88 -3.06 -11.53
CA THR A 34 18.51 -3.12 -12.06
C THR A 34 17.73 -4.28 -11.48
N LEU A 35 18.33 -5.47 -11.41
CA LEU A 35 17.74 -6.67 -10.84
C LEU A 35 17.38 -6.47 -9.36
N TYR A 36 18.34 -6.02 -8.54
CA TYR A 36 18.11 -5.79 -7.11
C TYR A 36 17.09 -4.67 -6.88
N GLY A 37 17.11 -3.62 -7.69
CA GLY A 37 16.11 -2.55 -7.63
C GLY A 37 14.69 -3.03 -7.94
N ALA A 38 14.52 -3.81 -9.01
CA ALA A 38 13.23 -4.37 -9.41
C ALA A 38 12.73 -5.42 -8.42
N PHE A 39 13.63 -6.24 -7.88
CA PHE A 39 13.30 -7.26 -6.88
C PHE A 39 12.78 -6.60 -5.60
N VAL A 40 13.52 -5.63 -5.05
CA VAL A 40 13.11 -4.94 -3.83
C VAL A 40 11.80 -4.17 -4.04
N ALA A 41 11.64 -3.48 -5.16
CA ALA A 41 10.41 -2.72 -5.45
C ALA A 41 9.18 -3.61 -5.59
N ASN A 42 9.25 -4.66 -6.43
CA ASN A 42 8.07 -5.46 -6.77
C ASN A 42 7.82 -6.61 -5.80
N VAL A 43 8.85 -7.19 -5.19
CA VAL A 43 8.70 -8.35 -4.29
C VAL A 43 8.52 -7.93 -2.84
N LEU A 44 9.20 -6.87 -2.40
CA LEU A 44 9.11 -6.42 -1.00
C LEU A 44 8.11 -5.29 -0.85
N PHE A 45 8.25 -4.20 -1.60
CA PHE A 45 7.44 -3.00 -1.37
C PHE A 45 6.02 -3.09 -1.94
N ALA A 46 5.81 -3.68 -3.11
CA ALA A 46 4.47 -3.81 -3.70
C ALA A 46 3.45 -4.54 -2.79
N PRO A 47 3.76 -5.71 -2.18
CA PRO A 47 2.81 -6.35 -1.27
C PRO A 47 2.61 -5.57 0.03
N ILE A 48 3.62 -4.83 0.51
CA ILE A 48 3.50 -3.97 1.70
C ILE A 48 2.52 -2.84 1.41
N VAL A 49 2.60 -2.20 0.24
CA VAL A 49 1.67 -1.14 -0.17
C VAL A 49 0.25 -1.69 -0.24
N GLY A 50 0.02 -2.82 -0.91
CA GLY A 50 -1.31 -3.42 -1.00
C GLY A 50 -1.91 -3.75 0.37
N LYS A 51 -1.08 -4.22 1.31
CA LYS A 51 -1.52 -4.47 2.69
C LYS A 51 -1.87 -3.17 3.44
N LEU A 52 -1.11 -2.11 3.23
CA LEU A 52 -1.34 -0.82 3.88
C LEU A 52 -2.59 -0.12 3.32
N GLU A 53 -2.83 -0.21 2.01
CA GLU A 53 -4.04 0.28 1.36
C GLU A 53 -5.29 -0.45 1.87
N TYR A 54 -5.19 -1.77 2.07
CA TYR A 54 -6.27 -2.55 2.69
C TYR A 54 -6.59 -2.05 4.11
N TYR A 55 -5.58 -1.86 4.96
CA TYR A 55 -5.79 -1.32 6.30
C TYR A 55 -6.36 0.10 6.28
N THR A 56 -5.89 0.94 5.36
CA THR A 56 -6.38 2.31 5.17
C THR A 56 -7.86 2.29 4.80
N SER A 57 -8.26 1.41 3.89
CA SER A 57 -9.66 1.26 3.47
C SER A 57 -10.55 0.83 4.64
N TYR A 58 -10.08 -0.10 5.47
CA TYR A 58 -10.78 -0.51 6.69
C TYR A 58 -10.92 0.65 7.69
N GLU A 59 -9.85 1.42 7.89
CA GLU A 59 -9.83 2.55 8.81
C GLU A 59 -10.76 3.70 8.37
N ILE A 60 -10.86 3.95 7.05
CA ILE A 60 -11.81 4.92 6.49
C ILE A 60 -13.24 4.54 6.86
N VAL A 61 -13.64 3.30 6.60
CA VAL A 61 -15.00 2.80 6.93
C VAL A 61 -15.28 2.90 8.43
N TYR A 62 -14.31 2.51 9.27
CA TYR A 62 -14.45 2.63 10.71
C TYR A 62 -14.69 4.07 11.16
N ARG A 63 -13.88 5.01 10.65
CA ARG A 63 -14.00 6.45 10.99
C ARG A 63 -15.32 7.03 10.48
N GLU A 64 -15.80 6.59 9.32
CA GLU A 64 -17.08 7.02 8.77
C GLU A 64 -18.27 6.62 9.65
N ILE A 65 -18.28 5.36 10.15
CA ILE A 65 -19.32 4.89 11.10
C ILE A 65 -19.25 5.69 12.40
N VAL A 66 -18.06 5.93 12.94
CA VAL A 66 -17.88 6.75 14.16
C VAL A 66 -18.39 8.17 13.97
N LEU A 67 -18.10 8.79 12.82
CA LEU A 67 -18.61 10.12 12.48
C LEU A 67 -20.13 10.15 12.40
N GLU A 68 -20.76 9.13 11.81
CA GLU A 68 -22.21 9.06 11.73
C GLU A 68 -22.85 8.88 13.11
N GLY A 69 -22.26 8.05 13.98
CA GLY A 69 -22.67 7.94 15.38
C GLY A 69 -22.58 9.26 16.13
N LEU A 70 -21.48 10.01 15.97
CA LEU A 70 -21.31 11.33 16.58
C LEU A 70 -22.32 12.35 16.05
N ARG A 71 -22.64 12.33 14.75
CA ARG A 71 -23.68 13.18 14.16
C ARG A 71 -25.06 12.88 14.71
N GLY A 72 -25.40 11.60 14.91
CA GLY A 72 -26.65 11.18 15.54
C GLY A 72 -26.78 11.71 16.97
N ILE A 73 -25.69 11.66 17.75
CA ILE A 73 -25.63 12.22 19.11
C ILE A 73 -25.84 13.74 19.07
N ALA A 74 -25.17 14.46 18.16
CA ALA A 74 -25.30 15.90 18.02
C ALA A 74 -26.72 16.35 17.61
N ARG A 75 -27.46 15.50 16.88
CA ARG A 75 -28.87 15.73 16.52
C ARG A 75 -29.86 15.34 17.62
N SER A 76 -29.39 14.85 18.78
CA SER A 76 -30.23 14.34 19.87
C SER A 76 -31.20 13.24 19.43
N GLU A 77 -30.78 12.37 18.50
CA GLU A 77 -31.58 11.21 18.11
C GLU A 77 -31.64 10.17 19.24
N SER A 78 -32.70 9.36 19.28
CA SER A 78 -32.83 8.28 20.26
C SER A 78 -31.65 7.32 20.14
N PRO A 79 -30.98 6.93 21.24
CA PRO A 79 -29.82 6.02 21.22
C PRO A 79 -30.08 4.72 20.46
N ARG A 80 -31.32 4.22 20.49
CA ARG A 80 -31.73 3.02 19.75
C ARG A 80 -31.73 3.25 18.24
N ASN A 81 -32.20 4.41 17.79
CA ASN A 81 -32.20 4.78 16.38
C ASN A 81 -30.78 4.96 15.83
N ILE A 82 -29.85 5.48 16.65
CA ILE A 82 -28.44 5.60 16.29
C ILE A 82 -27.81 4.20 16.18
N GLN A 83 -28.12 3.30 17.11
CA GLN A 83 -27.66 1.91 17.05
C GLN A 83 -28.18 1.18 15.81
N ASP A 84 -29.45 1.33 15.47
CA ASP A 84 -30.06 0.70 14.31
C ASP A 84 -29.43 1.22 13.00
N GLN A 85 -29.16 2.53 12.90
CA GLN A 85 -28.48 3.13 11.74
C GLN A 85 -27.02 2.66 11.62
N MET A 86 -26.27 2.61 12.72
CA MET A 86 -24.90 2.10 12.71
C MET A 86 -24.86 0.59 12.42
N ALA A 87 -25.85 -0.18 12.90
CA ALA A 87 -25.98 -1.60 12.60
C ALA A 87 -26.26 -1.83 11.11
N ALA A 88 -27.16 -1.05 10.52
CA ALA A 88 -27.46 -1.11 9.09
C ALA A 88 -26.25 -0.78 8.20
N ALA A 89 -25.34 0.09 8.66
CA ALA A 89 -24.11 0.45 7.93
C ALA A 89 -23.03 -0.65 7.94
N LEU A 90 -23.13 -1.66 8.81
CA LEU A 90 -22.17 -2.75 8.89
C LEU A 90 -22.36 -3.78 7.76
N PRO A 91 -21.32 -4.52 7.34
CA PRO A 91 -21.46 -5.63 6.41
C PRO A 91 -22.42 -6.72 6.94
N PRO A 92 -23.18 -7.42 6.08
CA PRO A 92 -24.21 -8.40 6.50
C PRO A 92 -23.70 -9.50 7.46
N LYS A 93 -22.41 -9.87 7.35
CA LYS A 93 -21.76 -10.86 8.23
C LYS A 93 -21.56 -10.35 9.67
N LEU A 94 -21.44 -9.04 9.84
CA LEU A 94 -21.33 -8.38 11.15
C LEU A 94 -22.70 -7.98 11.70
N GLN A 95 -23.66 -7.65 10.83
CA GLN A 95 -25.06 -7.40 11.22
C GLN A 95 -25.66 -8.57 11.98
N SER A 96 -25.51 -9.80 11.47
CA SER A 96 -26.04 -11.00 12.12
C SER A 96 -25.46 -11.26 13.52
N LYS A 97 -24.21 -10.82 13.79
CA LYS A 97 -23.62 -10.93 15.13
C LYS A 97 -24.20 -9.90 16.11
N PHE A 98 -24.57 -8.72 15.61
CA PHE A 98 -25.21 -7.68 16.42
C PHE A 98 -26.67 -8.05 16.74
N GLU A 99 -27.40 -8.62 15.78
CA GLU A 99 -28.77 -9.11 16.00
C GLU A 99 -28.82 -10.28 16.99
N LEU A 100 -27.78 -11.11 17.06
CA LEU A 100 -27.68 -12.20 18.04
C LEU A 100 -27.29 -11.73 19.46
N ALA A 101 -26.82 -10.49 19.62
CA ALA A 101 -26.33 -9.94 20.87
C ALA A 101 -27.26 -8.86 21.49
N ALA A 102 -28.27 -8.41 20.74
CA ALA A 102 -29.30 -7.46 21.17
C ALA A 102 -30.57 -8.17 21.70
#